data_AF-A0A937UDB3-F1
#
_entry.id   AF-A0A937UDB3-F1
#
_cell.length_a   1.000
_cell.length_b   1.000
_cell.length_c   1.000
_cell.angle_alpha   90.00
_cell.angle_beta   90.00
_cell.angle_gamma   90.00
#
_symmetry.space_group_name_H-M   'P 1'
#
loop_
_entity.id
_entity.type
_entity.pdbx_description
1 polymer ?
#
loop_
_entity_poly.entity_id
_entity_poly.type
_entity_poly.pdbx_seq_one_letter_code
_entity_poly.pdbx_strand_id
1 'polypeptide(L)'
;MWAGKSGRSITYNRPVITNCTIAGNVKAGVSGGIPTITNSIIWGNLSPQIAEMKGLGRVTCSNVQGGWADEGNIDTDPMFADPVNGDYHLKSQAGRWGRQTENWISDDVTSPCIDAGDPDSDWDAEPPAHGERINMGAYGGTSRASKSFISDLQ
;
A
#
# COMPACT_ATOMS: atom_id res chain seq x y z
N MET A 1 -11.16 -41.29 12.07
CA MET A 1 -11.43 -41.44 10.62
C MET A 1 -10.09 -41.54 9.92
N TRP A 2 -9.82 -42.68 9.28
CA TRP A 2 -8.55 -43.04 8.65
C TRP A 2 -8.44 -42.34 7.28
N ALA A 3 -7.42 -41.51 7.05
CA ALA A 3 -7.13 -40.94 5.74
C ALA A 3 -5.95 -41.70 5.12
N GLY A 4 -6.12 -42.17 3.89
CA GLY A 4 -5.12 -42.94 3.15
C GLY A 4 -3.78 -42.20 2.98
N LYS A 5 -2.73 -42.95 2.66
CA LYS A 5 -1.37 -42.45 2.38
C LYS A 5 -1.37 -41.52 1.17
N SER A 6 -1.73 -40.27 1.41
CA SER A 6 -1.57 -39.12 0.54
C SER A 6 -1.39 -37.92 1.44
N GLY A 7 -0.25 -37.22 1.29
CA GLY A 7 0.05 -36.03 2.08
C GLY A 7 -1.01 -34.97 1.85
N ARG A 8 -1.51 -34.38 2.94
CA ARG A 8 -2.44 -33.25 2.87
C ARG A 8 -1.59 -31.97 2.81
N SER A 9 -1.55 -31.33 1.64
CA SER A 9 -0.93 -29.99 1.49
C SER A 9 -1.89 -28.94 2.06
N ILE A 10 -1.47 -28.19 3.07
CA ILE A 10 -2.14 -26.97 3.50
C ILE A 10 -1.21 -25.80 3.16
N THR A 11 -1.28 -25.36 1.90
CA THR A 11 -0.52 -24.22 1.35
C THR A 11 -1.40 -22.96 1.21
N TYR A 12 -2.54 -22.94 1.90
CA TYR A 12 -3.71 -22.10 1.59
C TYR A 12 -4.13 -21.17 2.73
N ASN A 13 -3.25 -20.31 3.26
CA ASN A 13 -3.74 -19.11 3.94
C ASN A 13 -4.24 -18.11 2.88
N ARG A 14 -5.39 -17.48 3.13
CA ARG A 14 -5.99 -16.46 2.25
C ARG A 14 -6.04 -15.12 2.99
N PRO A 15 -4.89 -14.52 3.32
CA PRO A 15 -4.89 -13.26 4.05
C PRO A 15 -5.46 -12.14 3.18
N VAL A 16 -6.16 -11.21 3.81
CA VAL A 16 -6.56 -9.94 3.21
C VAL A 16 -5.58 -8.88 3.72
N ILE A 17 -4.90 -8.21 2.80
CA ILE A 17 -3.92 -7.16 3.07
C ILE A 17 -4.46 -5.90 2.39
N THR A 18 -5.01 -5.00 3.18
CA THR A 18 -5.63 -3.77 2.68
C THR A 18 -5.05 -2.58 3.42
N ASN A 19 -4.76 -1.49 2.69
CA ASN A 19 -4.18 -0.27 3.24
C ASN A 19 -2.95 -0.57 4.11
N CYS A 20 -2.02 -1.38 3.60
CA CYS A 20 -0.83 -1.79 4.32
C CYS A 20 0.44 -1.26 3.64
N THR A 21 1.46 -0.93 4.42
CA THR A 21 2.82 -0.67 3.92
C THR A 21 3.74 -1.78 4.40
N ILE A 22 4.25 -2.58 3.46
CA ILE A 22 5.21 -3.65 3.72
C ILE A 22 6.50 -3.28 3.01
N ALA A 23 7.42 -2.66 3.76
CA ALA A 23 8.60 -2.04 3.16
C ALA A 23 9.90 -2.30 3.94
N GLY A 24 11.02 -2.25 3.23
CA GLY A 24 12.36 -2.29 3.83
C GLY A 24 12.76 -3.62 4.49
N ASN A 25 12.08 -4.72 4.20
CA ASN A 25 12.40 -6.01 4.80
C ASN A 25 13.67 -6.62 4.18
N VAL A 26 14.46 -7.35 4.99
CA VAL A 26 15.66 -8.10 4.54
C VAL A 26 15.33 -9.40 3.80
N LYS A 27 14.06 -9.63 3.49
CA LYS A 27 13.50 -10.74 2.70
C LYS A 27 12.34 -10.18 1.87
N ALA A 28 11.64 -11.05 1.14
CA ALA A 28 10.39 -10.67 0.48
C ALA A 28 9.38 -10.07 1.46
N GLY A 29 8.61 -9.09 0.99
CA GLY A 29 7.57 -8.46 1.80
C GLY A 29 6.41 -9.41 2.09
N VAL A 30 5.90 -10.08 1.05
CA VAL A 30 4.86 -11.12 1.16
C VAL A 30 5.40 -12.43 0.59
N SER A 31 5.18 -13.55 1.28
CA SER A 31 5.63 -14.86 0.80
C SER A 31 4.57 -15.95 1.02
N GLY A 32 4.24 -16.67 -0.06
CA GLY A 32 3.33 -17.81 -0.04
C GLY A 32 1.84 -17.45 0.05
N GLY A 33 1.00 -18.48 0.16
CA GLY A 33 -0.45 -18.33 0.33
C GLY A 33 -1.20 -17.88 -0.93
N ILE A 34 -2.44 -17.46 -0.72
CA ILE A 34 -3.34 -16.88 -1.73
C ILE A 34 -3.85 -15.53 -1.19
N PRO A 35 -2.98 -14.51 -1.06
CA PRO A 35 -3.36 -13.22 -0.52
C PRO A 35 -4.28 -12.46 -1.48
N THR A 36 -5.18 -11.66 -0.92
CA THR A 36 -5.80 -10.53 -1.62
C THR A 36 -5.16 -9.27 -1.08
N ILE A 37 -4.43 -8.55 -1.93
CA ILE A 37 -3.71 -7.33 -1.59
C ILE A 37 -4.35 -6.18 -2.35
N THR A 38 -4.83 -5.16 -1.63
CA THR A 38 -5.44 -3.97 -2.23
C THR A 38 -4.94 -2.71 -1.54
N ASN A 39 -4.85 -1.57 -2.24
CA ASN A 39 -4.49 -0.26 -1.68
C ASN A 39 -3.20 -0.27 -0.85
N SER A 40 -2.27 -1.16 -1.17
CA SER A 40 -1.10 -1.42 -0.34
C SER A 40 0.19 -1.01 -1.05
N ILE A 41 1.24 -0.78 -0.28
CA ILE A 41 2.57 -0.46 -0.80
C ILE A 41 3.53 -1.56 -0.39
N ILE A 42 4.09 -2.27 -1.37
CA ILE A 42 5.09 -3.33 -1.18
C ILE A 42 6.40 -2.89 -1.85
N TRP A 43 7.30 -2.30 -1.06
CA TRP A 43 8.43 -1.53 -1.60
C TRP A 43 9.74 -1.68 -0.85
N GLY A 44 10.86 -1.75 -1.56
CA GLY A 44 12.19 -1.73 -0.94
C GLY A 44 12.51 -2.96 -0.10
N ASN A 45 11.76 -4.05 -0.26
CA ASN A 45 12.08 -5.35 0.36
C ASN A 45 13.21 -6.05 -0.43
N LEU A 46 13.95 -6.95 0.20
CA LEU A 46 14.92 -7.77 -0.51
C LEU A 46 14.18 -8.64 -1.54
N SER A 47 14.54 -8.44 -2.80
CA SER A 47 13.83 -9.01 -3.95
C SER A 47 13.57 -10.53 -3.79
N PRO A 48 12.36 -11.01 -4.13
CA PRO A 48 11.24 -10.26 -4.74
C PRO A 48 10.36 -9.53 -3.70
N GLN A 49 9.55 -8.56 -4.14
CA GLN A 49 8.57 -7.92 -3.25
C GLN A 49 7.49 -8.89 -2.76
N ILE A 50 7.01 -9.75 -3.68
CA ILE A 50 6.03 -10.80 -3.45
C ILE A 50 6.62 -12.11 -3.95
N ALA A 51 6.78 -13.09 -3.08
CA ALA A 51 7.37 -14.39 -3.36
C ALA A 51 6.34 -15.51 -3.26
N GLU A 52 6.51 -16.55 -4.07
CA GLU A 52 5.82 -17.84 -3.92
C GLU A 52 4.28 -17.78 -3.85
N MET A 53 3.67 -16.69 -4.32
CA MET A 53 2.22 -16.52 -4.35
C MET A 53 1.59 -17.66 -5.16
N LYS A 54 0.49 -18.23 -4.65
CA LYS A 54 -0.16 -19.40 -5.26
C LYS A 54 -1.48 -19.01 -5.93
N GLY A 55 -1.83 -19.75 -6.98
CA GLY A 55 -3.18 -19.83 -7.54
C GLY A 55 -3.87 -18.48 -7.75
N LEU A 56 -4.98 -18.28 -7.05
CA LEU A 56 -5.91 -17.15 -7.18
C LEU A 56 -5.55 -15.92 -6.33
N GLY A 57 -4.27 -15.75 -5.94
CA GLY A 57 -3.85 -14.54 -5.25
C GLY A 57 -4.08 -13.33 -6.16
N ARG A 58 -4.47 -12.19 -5.57
CA ARG A 58 -4.75 -10.96 -6.30
C ARG A 58 -4.02 -9.80 -5.65
N VAL A 59 -3.48 -8.91 -6.46
CA VAL A 59 -2.86 -7.67 -6.00
C VAL A 59 -3.43 -6.55 -6.83
N THR A 60 -4.30 -5.68 -6.33
CA THR A 60 -4.95 -4.63 -7.14
C THR A 60 -4.74 -3.28 -6.52
N CYS A 61 -4.78 -2.21 -7.31
CA CYS A 61 -4.73 -0.83 -6.82
C CYS A 61 -3.61 -0.60 -5.79
N SER A 62 -2.45 -1.23 -6.00
CA SER A 62 -1.33 -1.27 -5.06
C SER A 62 -0.05 -0.80 -5.73
N ASN A 63 0.90 -0.28 -4.95
CA ASN A 63 2.23 0.06 -5.45
C ASN A 63 3.21 -1.07 -5.14
N VAL A 64 3.75 -1.73 -6.16
CA VAL A 64 4.64 -2.87 -6.01
C VAL A 64 5.94 -2.61 -6.76
N GLN A 65 7.08 -2.59 -6.05
CA GLN A 65 8.38 -2.37 -6.69
C GLN A 65 8.70 -3.48 -7.70
N GLY A 66 9.00 -3.08 -8.94
CA GLY A 66 9.20 -3.99 -10.07
C GLY A 66 7.91 -4.44 -10.75
N GLY A 67 6.76 -3.90 -10.32
CA GLY A 67 5.45 -4.07 -10.94
C GLY A 67 4.71 -5.34 -10.54
N TRP A 68 3.39 -5.30 -10.76
CA TRP A 68 2.49 -6.45 -10.67
C TRP A 68 1.35 -6.30 -11.68
N ALA A 69 1.00 -7.38 -12.38
CA ALA A 69 0.21 -7.30 -13.63
C ALA A 69 -1.30 -7.09 -13.45
N ASP A 70 -1.84 -7.35 -12.26
CA ASP A 70 -3.24 -7.13 -11.95
C ASP A 70 -3.62 -5.63 -12.00
N GLU A 71 -4.91 -5.35 -12.04
CA GLU A 71 -5.46 -4.02 -12.33
C GLU A 71 -5.13 -2.94 -11.28
N GLY A 72 -4.94 -1.70 -11.75
CA GLY A 72 -4.77 -0.52 -10.91
C GLY A 72 -3.43 -0.42 -10.19
N ASN A 73 -2.53 -1.39 -10.36
CA ASN A 73 -1.22 -1.34 -9.74
C ASN A 73 -0.30 -0.32 -10.41
N ILE A 74 0.58 0.26 -9.61
CA ILE A 74 1.66 1.15 -10.05
C ILE A 74 3.02 0.61 -9.60
N ASP A 75 4.09 1.06 -10.25
CA ASP A 75 5.48 0.78 -9.89
C ASP A 75 6.28 2.07 -9.94
N THR A 76 6.28 2.79 -8.82
CA THR A 76 6.94 4.08 -8.70
C THR A 76 7.38 4.30 -7.25
N ASP A 77 8.45 5.07 -7.04
CA ASP A 77 8.90 5.40 -5.69
C ASP A 77 7.72 5.96 -4.85
N PRO A 78 7.36 5.34 -3.71
CA PRO A 78 6.31 5.82 -2.83
C PRO A 78 6.60 7.20 -2.23
N MET A 79 7.86 7.66 -2.26
CA MET A 79 8.28 8.93 -1.68
C MET A 79 7.90 9.03 -0.20
N PHE A 80 8.30 8.02 0.59
CA PHE A 80 8.12 8.06 2.04
C PHE A 80 8.91 9.22 2.66
N ALA A 81 8.36 9.82 3.72
CA ALA A 81 8.96 10.94 4.41
C ALA A 81 10.33 10.59 5.04
N ASP A 82 10.37 9.52 5.84
CA ASP A 82 11.59 9.05 6.51
C ASP A 82 11.46 7.55 6.87
N PRO A 83 11.58 6.65 5.88
CA PRO A 83 11.40 5.21 6.10
C PRO A 83 12.48 4.61 7.01
N VAL A 84 13.67 5.24 7.13
CA VAL A 84 14.75 4.79 8.02
C VAL A 84 14.34 4.93 9.48
N ASN A 85 13.60 5.99 9.82
CA ASN A 85 13.07 6.21 11.17
C ASN A 85 11.59 5.79 11.33
N GLY A 86 11.05 5.06 10.34
CA GLY A 86 9.70 4.50 10.38
C GLY A 86 8.56 5.48 10.08
N ASP A 87 8.85 6.64 9.49
CA ASP A 87 7.84 7.55 8.96
C ASP A 87 7.51 7.21 7.50
N TYR A 88 6.47 6.39 7.35
CA TYR A 88 5.96 5.93 6.06
C TYR A 88 4.81 6.80 5.53
N HIS A 89 4.60 8.01 6.05
CA HIS A 89 3.69 8.95 5.40
C HIS A 89 4.22 9.30 4.01
N LEU A 90 3.30 9.43 3.06
CA LEU A 90 3.62 9.83 1.70
C LEU A 90 3.97 11.32 1.71
N LYS A 91 5.08 11.71 1.06
CA LYS A 91 5.40 13.14 0.90
C LYS A 91 4.29 13.86 0.13
N SER A 92 3.98 15.08 0.57
CA SER A 92 2.96 15.91 -0.08
C SER A 92 3.28 17.38 0.02
N GLN A 93 3.18 18.09 -1.11
CA GLN A 93 3.24 19.55 -1.13
C GLN A 93 2.02 20.19 -0.47
N ALA A 94 0.85 19.54 -0.53
CA ALA A 94 -0.38 19.98 0.14
C ALA A 94 -0.41 19.64 1.64
N GLY A 95 0.47 18.74 2.07
CA GLY A 95 0.74 18.45 3.47
C GLY A 95 0.59 16.99 3.83
N ARG A 96 1.58 16.44 4.52
CA ARG A 96 1.53 15.13 5.20
C ARG A 96 1.45 15.30 6.71
N TRP A 97 0.96 14.28 7.42
CA TRP A 97 0.98 14.29 8.88
C TRP A 97 2.40 14.04 9.41
N GLY A 98 2.95 14.98 10.18
CA GLY A 98 4.22 14.81 10.85
C GLY A 98 4.05 14.00 12.13
N ARG A 99 4.46 12.72 12.14
CA ARG A 99 4.29 11.83 13.30
C ARG A 99 4.92 12.37 14.59
N GLN A 100 6.05 13.06 14.49
CA GLN A 100 6.78 13.60 15.65
C GLN A 100 6.27 14.97 16.08
N THR A 101 5.81 15.78 15.12
CA THR A 101 5.35 17.16 15.36
C THR A 101 3.85 17.24 15.64
N GLU A 102 3.10 16.18 15.34
CA GLU A 102 1.64 16.13 15.37
C GLU A 102 1.00 17.29 14.59
N ASN A 103 1.63 17.67 13.47
CA ASN A 103 1.20 18.79 12.65
C ASN A 103 1.41 18.49 11.16
N TRP A 104 0.71 19.24 10.29
CA TRP A 104 0.84 19.12 8.84
C TRP A 104 2.18 19.72 8.38
N ILE A 105 2.92 18.96 7.58
CA ILE A 105 4.21 19.35 7.00
C ILE A 105 4.05 19.33 5.48
N SER A 106 4.35 20.45 4.82
CA SER A 106 4.48 20.50 3.36
C SER A 106 5.87 20.05 2.95
N ASP A 107 5.94 19.07 2.05
CA ASP A 107 7.17 18.63 1.42
C ASP A 107 7.40 19.33 0.07
N ASP A 108 8.53 19.05 -0.57
CA ASP A 108 8.93 19.57 -1.88
C ASP A 108 8.34 18.79 -3.06
N VAL A 109 7.79 17.61 -2.81
CA VAL A 109 7.24 16.68 -3.81
C VAL A 109 5.95 16.05 -3.32
N THR A 110 5.08 15.69 -4.26
CA THR A 110 3.84 14.95 -4.00
C THR A 110 4.00 13.51 -4.47
N SER A 111 3.80 12.56 -3.58
CA SER A 111 3.89 11.14 -3.87
C SER A 111 2.87 10.71 -4.92
N PRO A 112 3.24 9.88 -5.90
CA PRO A 112 2.30 9.30 -6.85
C PRO A 112 1.37 8.23 -6.24
N CYS A 113 1.58 7.87 -4.97
CA CYS A 113 0.68 6.97 -4.23
C CYS A 113 -0.49 7.73 -3.58
N ILE A 114 -0.49 9.06 -3.65
CA ILE A 114 -1.60 9.88 -3.18
C ILE A 114 -2.75 9.82 -4.20
N ASP A 115 -3.98 9.65 -3.73
CA ASP A 115 -5.21 9.53 -4.54
C ASP A 115 -5.12 8.43 -5.63
N ALA A 116 -4.37 7.36 -5.34
CA ALA A 116 -4.04 6.32 -6.32
C ALA A 116 -4.67 4.96 -6.03
N GLY A 117 -5.30 4.77 -4.87
CA GLY A 117 -5.92 3.51 -4.46
C GLY A 117 -7.15 3.14 -5.29
N ASP A 118 -7.89 2.15 -4.82
CA ASP A 118 -9.10 1.64 -5.47
C ASP A 118 -10.18 2.74 -5.50
N PRO A 119 -10.70 3.11 -6.69
CA PRO A 119 -11.74 4.14 -6.82
C PRO A 119 -13.04 3.82 -6.06
N ASP A 120 -13.31 2.55 -5.77
CA ASP A 120 -14.52 2.12 -5.04
C ASP A 120 -14.31 2.09 -3.51
N SER A 121 -13.10 2.36 -3.03
CA SER A 121 -12.79 2.40 -1.60
C SER A 121 -13.23 3.70 -0.94
N ASP A 122 -13.69 3.57 0.31
CA ASP A 122 -14.05 4.71 1.15
C ASP A 122 -12.81 5.58 1.45
N TRP A 123 -12.95 6.88 1.17
CA TRP A 123 -11.95 7.91 1.39
C TRP A 123 -12.39 8.95 2.43
N ASP A 124 -13.61 8.87 2.97
CA ASP A 124 -14.22 9.91 3.81
C ASP A 124 -13.44 10.17 5.11
N ALA A 125 -12.64 9.19 5.55
CA ALA A 125 -11.78 9.31 6.71
C ALA A 125 -10.50 10.12 6.45
N GLU A 126 -10.13 10.36 5.20
CA GLU A 126 -8.98 11.17 4.82
C GLU A 126 -9.24 12.67 5.06
N PRO A 127 -8.21 13.46 5.40
CA PRO A 127 -8.36 14.90 5.61
C PRO A 127 -8.81 15.61 4.31
N PRO A 128 -9.45 16.79 4.40
CA PRO A 128 -9.81 17.56 3.22
C PRO A 128 -8.63 17.77 2.26
N ALA A 129 -8.95 17.76 0.96
CA ALA A 129 -8.02 17.65 -0.16
C ALA A 129 -7.42 16.23 -0.31
N HIS A 130 -8.30 15.27 -0.61
CA HIS A 130 -8.01 13.83 -0.79
C HIS A 130 -8.45 13.33 -2.20
N GLY A 131 -8.65 14.25 -3.15
CA GLY A 131 -9.00 13.94 -4.55
C GLY A 131 -10.19 13.00 -4.81
N GLU A 132 -11.09 12.83 -3.83
CA GLU A 132 -12.17 11.81 -3.85
C GLU A 132 -11.68 10.38 -4.14
N ARG A 133 -10.43 10.06 -3.76
CA ARG A 133 -9.84 8.74 -3.98
C ARG A 133 -8.84 8.42 -2.89
N ILE A 134 -8.92 7.21 -2.33
CA ILE A 134 -8.08 6.81 -1.21
C ILE A 134 -6.59 6.80 -1.59
N ASN A 135 -5.73 7.22 -0.67
CA ASN A 135 -4.28 7.02 -0.77
C ASN A 135 -3.93 5.53 -0.67
N MET A 136 -2.83 5.10 -1.30
CA MET A 136 -2.27 3.77 -1.06
C MET A 136 -1.45 3.73 0.25
N GLY A 137 -1.37 2.56 0.87
CA GLY A 137 -0.48 2.28 2.01
C GLY A 137 -1.13 2.45 3.38
N ALA A 138 -0.31 2.38 4.44
CA ALA A 138 -0.73 2.29 5.84
C ALA A 138 -1.60 3.44 6.35
N TYR A 139 -1.54 4.61 5.70
CA TYR A 139 -2.27 5.80 6.10
C TYR A 139 -3.48 6.11 5.20
N GLY A 140 -3.65 5.36 4.11
CA GLY A 140 -4.82 5.49 3.25
C GLY A 140 -6.11 5.18 3.99
N GLY A 141 -7.12 6.03 3.79
CA GLY A 141 -8.41 5.94 4.48
C GLY A 141 -8.31 6.28 5.97
N THR A 142 -7.36 7.12 6.36
CA THR A 142 -7.21 7.56 7.76
C THR A 142 -7.15 9.08 7.87
N SER A 143 -7.45 9.61 9.06
CA SER A 143 -7.35 11.05 9.34
C SER A 143 -5.92 11.62 9.31
N ARG A 144 -4.93 10.76 9.07
CA ARG A 144 -3.50 11.09 8.94
C ARG A 144 -2.98 10.84 7.52
N ALA A 145 -3.86 10.52 6.57
CA ALA A 145 -3.48 10.40 5.17
C ALA A 145 -2.90 11.72 4.64
N SER A 146 -1.98 11.62 3.68
CA SER A 146 -1.36 12.80 3.09
C SER A 146 -2.31 13.45 2.10
N LYS A 147 -2.32 14.77 2.04
CA LYS A 147 -3.26 15.53 1.21
C LYS A 147 -2.78 15.61 -0.23
N SER A 148 -3.68 15.81 -1.17
CA SER A 148 -3.41 16.32 -2.51
C SER A 148 -3.80 17.79 -2.61
N PHE A 149 -3.48 18.45 -3.73
CA PHE A 149 -4.12 19.73 -4.03
C PHE A 149 -5.54 19.44 -4.54
N ILE A 150 -6.52 20.21 -4.07
CA ILE A 150 -7.86 20.18 -4.64
C ILE A 150 -7.71 20.56 -6.11
N SER A 151 -8.14 19.69 -7.02
CA SER A 151 -8.32 20.12 -8.40
C SER A 151 -9.44 21.14 -8.39
N ASP A 152 -9.11 22.41 -8.67
CA ASP A 152 -10.14 23.39 -8.96
C ASP A 152 -10.95 22.85 -10.14
N LEU A 153 -12.25 22.65 -9.93
CA LEU A 153 -13.21 22.26 -10.94
C LEU A 153 -12.94 23.03 -12.24
N GLN A 154 -12.56 22.33 -13.31
CA GLN A 154 -12.68 22.83 -14.68
C GLN A 154 -14.09 22.62 -15.20
#